data_AF-A0A2V9XVN8-F1
#
_entry.id   AF-A0A2V9XVN8-F1
#
_cell.length_a   1.000
_cell.length_b   1.000
_cell.length_c   1.000
_cell.angle_alpha   90.00
_cell.angle_beta   90.00
_cell.angle_gamma   90.00
#
_symmetry.space_group_name_H-M   'P 1'
#
loop_
_entity.id
_entity.type
_entity.pdbx_description
1 polymer ?
#
loop_
_entity_poly.entity_id
_entity_poly.type
_entity_poly.pdbx_seq_one_letter_code
_entity_poly.pdbx_strand_id
1 'polypeptide(L)'
;MTTPELRSRIESSPLYNRDLAPTSVEQRHWGTYNFAALWISMSVNILTYMLAASLVQGGMNWKQAVATIFLGNTIVLAPMLLNSHPGAKYGVPFPVLARASFGVLGANVAAVLRALVACGWFGIQAWIGGEAISTLLATLVPGWKNFAYGAAVCFFVFWLINLAVVLKGIEYIRILQGISAPILLGVGLLLLGWAYHAAGGFGPMLSAPSR
;
A
#
# COMPACT_ATOMS: atom_id res chain seq x y z
N MET A 1 29.87 -10.40 4.31
CA MET A 1 30.89 -10.31 3.25
C MET A 1 30.73 -11.51 2.35
N THR A 2 30.24 -11.31 1.12
CA THR A 2 30.29 -12.34 0.06
C THR A 2 31.71 -12.36 -0.49
N THR A 3 32.40 -13.50 -0.38
CA THR A 3 33.74 -13.67 -0.95
C THR A 3 33.71 -13.46 -2.47
N PRO A 4 34.80 -12.94 -3.09
CA PRO A 4 34.86 -12.68 -4.53
C PRO A 4 34.52 -13.90 -5.40
N GLU A 5 34.91 -15.10 -4.96
CA GLU A 5 34.58 -16.36 -5.61
C GLU A 5 33.08 -16.67 -5.61
N LEU A 6 32.36 -16.26 -4.56
CA LEU A 6 30.92 -16.51 -4.41
C LEU A 6 30.11 -15.59 -5.32
N ARG A 7 30.58 -14.36 -5.57
CA ARG A 7 30.01 -13.45 -6.58
C ARG A 7 30.17 -14.01 -8.00
N SER A 8 31.36 -14.44 -8.36
CA SER A 8 31.66 -15.05 -9.67
C SER A 8 30.76 -16.26 -9.96
N ARG A 9 30.56 -17.15 -8.98
CA ARG A 9 29.66 -18.32 -9.11
C ARG A 9 28.17 -17.95 -9.25
N ILE A 10 27.73 -16.87 -8.62
CA ILE A 10 26.35 -16.38 -8.72
C ILE A 10 26.12 -15.77 -10.11
N GLU A 11 27.06 -14.96 -10.60
CA GLU A 11 26.98 -14.30 -11.91
C GLU A 11 27.04 -15.29 -13.08
N SER A 12 27.73 -16.41 -12.92
CA SER A 12 27.75 -17.50 -13.91
C SER A 12 26.49 -18.38 -13.94
N SER A 13 25.54 -18.17 -13.01
CA SER A 13 24.34 -18.99 -12.92
C SER A 13 23.34 -18.63 -14.03
N PRO A 14 22.72 -19.62 -14.72
CA PRO A 14 21.65 -19.36 -15.68
C PRO A 14 20.38 -18.75 -15.04
N LEU A 15 20.32 -18.70 -13.70
CA LEU A 15 19.22 -18.10 -12.93
C LEU A 15 19.56 -16.70 -12.38
N TYR A 16 20.71 -16.14 -12.80
CA TYR A 16 21.13 -14.80 -12.44
C TYR A 16 20.42 -13.76 -13.30
N ASN A 17 19.83 -12.76 -12.65
CA ASN A 17 19.33 -11.56 -13.29
C ASN A 17 19.77 -10.35 -12.45
N ARG A 18 20.14 -9.24 -13.10
CA ARG A 18 20.55 -8.01 -12.39
C ARG A 18 19.46 -7.48 -11.46
N ASP A 19 18.19 -7.65 -11.83
CA ASP A 19 17.04 -7.25 -10.99
C ASP A 19 16.80 -8.20 -9.80
N LEU A 20 17.34 -9.42 -9.86
CA LEU A 20 17.24 -10.43 -8.80
C LEU A 20 18.51 -10.55 -7.97
N ALA A 21 19.54 -9.77 -8.30
CA ALA A 21 20.81 -9.80 -7.60
C ALA A 21 20.65 -9.28 -6.16
N PRO A 22 21.35 -9.87 -5.17
CA PRO A 22 21.30 -9.39 -3.80
C PRO A 22 21.77 -7.93 -3.70
N THR A 23 21.03 -7.11 -2.95
CA THR A 23 21.40 -5.71 -2.73
C THR A 23 22.66 -5.63 -1.86
N SER A 24 23.71 -5.01 -2.41
CA SER A 24 24.98 -4.75 -1.72
C SER A 24 24.81 -3.80 -0.54
N VAL A 25 25.76 -3.81 0.41
CA VAL A 25 25.69 -2.95 1.60
C VAL A 25 25.73 -1.47 1.20
N GLU A 26 26.50 -1.13 0.17
CA GLU A 26 26.59 0.25 -0.35
C GLU A 26 25.27 0.76 -0.93
N GLN A 27 24.38 -0.13 -1.39
CA GLN A 27 23.07 0.23 -1.96
C GLN A 27 21.96 0.34 -0.90
N ARG A 28 22.25 0.02 0.38
CA ARG A 28 21.27 0.06 1.48
C ARG A 28 21.18 1.47 2.09
N HIS A 29 20.60 2.41 1.36
CA HIS A 29 20.43 3.80 1.82
C HIS A 29 19.21 4.03 2.73
N TRP A 30 18.46 2.97 3.07
CA TRP A 30 17.21 3.08 3.82
C TRP A 30 17.46 3.06 5.33
N GLY A 31 17.40 4.24 5.96
CA GLY A 31 17.42 4.37 7.42
C GLY A 31 16.03 4.25 8.06
N THR A 32 15.98 4.30 9.40
CA THR A 32 14.76 4.15 10.20
C THR A 32 13.65 5.13 9.80
N TYR A 33 14.01 6.37 9.45
CA TYR A 33 13.04 7.37 8.98
C TYR A 33 12.37 6.95 7.67
N ASN A 34 13.12 6.42 6.71
CA ASN A 34 12.57 5.96 5.42
C ASN A 34 11.61 4.79 5.63
N PHE A 35 11.93 3.88 6.56
CA PHE A 35 11.01 2.82 6.95
C PHE A 35 9.74 3.37 7.61
N ALA A 36 9.86 4.27 8.59
CA ALA A 36 8.71 4.86 9.27
C ALA A 36 7.80 5.63 8.29
N ALA A 37 8.38 6.44 7.39
CA ALA A 37 7.66 7.17 6.36
C ALA A 37 6.93 6.23 5.38
N LEU A 38 7.60 5.15 4.94
CA LEU A 38 6.97 4.12 4.10
C LEU A 38 5.81 3.43 4.83
N TRP A 39 5.98 3.09 6.11
CA TRP A 39 4.92 2.49 6.93
C TRP A 39 3.71 3.40 7.09
N ILE A 40 3.93 4.67 7.39
CA ILE A 40 2.86 5.66 7.51
C ILE A 40 2.15 5.80 6.15
N SER A 41 2.90 5.96 5.07
CA SER A 41 2.33 6.09 3.72
C SER A 41 1.51 4.88 3.29
N MET A 42 1.87 3.66 3.69
CA MET A 42 1.09 2.46 3.40
C MET A 42 -0.14 2.34 4.31
N SER A 43 -0.06 2.79 5.56
CA SER A 43 -1.15 2.72 6.54
C SER A 43 -2.27 3.71 6.23
N VAL A 44 -1.91 4.90 5.77
CA VAL A 44 -2.85 5.97 5.40
C VAL A 44 -3.36 5.72 3.98
N ASN A 45 -4.42 4.93 3.87
CA ASN A 45 -5.10 4.65 2.60
C ASN A 45 -6.61 4.59 2.81
N ILE A 46 -7.36 4.77 1.72
CA ILE A 46 -8.83 4.86 1.74
C ILE A 46 -9.46 3.58 2.29
N LEU A 47 -8.89 2.41 1.98
CA LEU A 47 -9.45 1.16 2.45
C LEU A 47 -9.35 1.01 3.98
N THR A 48 -8.27 1.49 4.61
CA THR A 48 -8.17 1.53 6.08
C THR A 48 -9.32 2.36 6.69
N TYR A 49 -9.67 3.49 6.07
CA TYR A 49 -10.80 4.31 6.52
C TYR A 49 -12.14 3.59 6.30
N MET A 50 -12.31 2.92 5.16
CA MET A 50 -13.51 2.13 4.88
C MET A 50 -13.66 0.96 5.85
N LEU A 51 -12.56 0.30 6.22
CA LEU A 51 -12.55 -0.76 7.22
C LEU A 51 -13.04 -0.24 8.57
N ALA A 52 -12.48 0.87 9.04
CA ALA A 52 -12.92 1.50 10.29
C ALA A 52 -14.40 1.92 10.22
N ALA A 53 -14.83 2.53 9.13
CA ALA A 53 -16.23 2.90 8.92
C ALA A 53 -17.16 1.69 8.90
N SER A 54 -16.77 0.58 8.27
CA SER A 54 -17.56 -0.65 8.21
C SER A 54 -17.73 -1.32 9.57
N LEU A 55 -16.70 -1.27 10.44
CA LEU A 55 -16.78 -1.83 11.78
C LEU A 55 -17.73 -1.01 12.65
N VAL A 56 -17.68 0.32 12.54
CA VAL A 56 -18.59 1.22 13.25
C VAL A 56 -20.03 1.06 12.74
N GLN A 57 -20.22 0.98 11.42
CA GLN A 57 -21.54 0.69 10.82
C GLN A 57 -22.07 -0.69 11.24
N GLY A 58 -21.18 -1.66 11.45
CA GLY A 58 -21.49 -3.00 11.96
C GLY A 58 -21.91 -3.04 13.44
N GLY A 59 -21.98 -1.91 14.13
CA GLY A 59 -22.47 -1.80 15.51
C GLY A 59 -21.37 -1.57 16.56
N MET A 60 -20.08 -1.62 16.18
CA MET A 60 -18.99 -1.36 17.11
C MET A 60 -18.88 0.12 17.47
N ASN A 61 -18.64 0.40 18.76
CA ASN A 61 -18.22 1.74 19.17
C ASN A 61 -16.81 2.05 18.61
N TRP A 62 -16.47 3.32 18.40
CA TRP A 62 -15.16 3.75 17.89
C TRP A 62 -13.98 3.15 18.69
N LYS A 63 -14.11 3.02 20.03
CA LYS A 63 -13.08 2.40 20.88
C LYS A 63 -12.88 0.93 20.55
N GLN A 64 -13.98 0.20 20.35
CA GLN A 64 -13.95 -1.21 19.99
C GLN A 64 -13.38 -1.39 18.58
N ALA A 65 -13.85 -0.59 17.61
CA ALA A 65 -13.33 -0.62 16.25
C ALA A 65 -11.81 -0.38 16.21
N VAL A 66 -11.31 0.64 16.91
CA VAL A 66 -9.87 0.92 17.00
C VAL A 66 -9.11 -0.22 17.69
N ALA A 67 -9.63 -0.75 18.81
CA ALA A 67 -9.00 -1.86 19.52
C ALA A 67 -8.94 -3.14 18.67
N THR A 68 -10.01 -3.46 17.95
CA THR A 68 -10.08 -4.62 17.04
C THR A 68 -9.10 -4.48 15.87
N ILE A 69 -9.04 -3.29 15.24
CA ILE A 69 -8.06 -3.02 14.18
C ILE A 69 -6.64 -3.14 14.72
N PHE A 70 -6.36 -2.57 15.89
CA PHE A 70 -5.03 -2.63 16.52
C PHE A 70 -4.61 -4.06 16.83
N LEU A 71 -5.51 -4.85 17.42
CA LEU A 71 -5.26 -6.25 17.74
C LEU A 71 -5.04 -7.09 16.47
N GLY A 72 -5.86 -6.90 15.44
CA GLY A 72 -5.68 -7.56 14.15
C GLY A 72 -4.32 -7.25 13.51
N ASN A 73 -3.92 -5.97 13.47
CA ASN A 73 -2.63 -5.56 12.95
C ASN A 73 -1.46 -6.11 13.77
N THR A 74 -1.61 -6.19 15.10
CA THR A 74 -0.57 -6.74 15.99
C THR A 74 -0.37 -8.24 15.74
N ILE A 75 -1.45 -8.99 15.52
CA ILE A 75 -1.35 -10.43 15.19
C ILE A 75 -0.64 -10.62 13.85
N VAL A 76 -0.99 -9.82 12.84
CA VAL A 76 -0.37 -9.89 11.50
C VAL A 76 1.09 -9.41 11.52
N LEU A 77 1.46 -8.54 12.46
CA LEU A 77 2.83 -8.05 12.60
C LEU A 77 3.84 -9.18 12.85
N ALA A 78 3.50 -10.18 13.66
CA ALA A 78 4.40 -11.28 13.98
C ALA A 78 4.89 -12.07 12.74
N PRO A 79 4.03 -12.67 11.91
CA PRO A 79 4.47 -13.37 10.70
C PRO A 79 5.14 -12.44 9.68
N MET A 80 4.74 -11.18 9.63
CA MET A 80 5.34 -10.18 8.73
C MET A 80 6.78 -9.84 9.12
N LEU A 81 7.08 -9.72 10.42
CA LEU A 81 8.45 -9.54 10.92
C LEU A 81 9.31 -10.77 10.66
N LEU A 82 8.76 -11.97 10.86
CA LEU A 82 9.45 -13.23 10.55
C LEU A 82 9.78 -13.35 9.06
N ASN A 83 8.85 -12.96 8.18
CA ASN A 83 9.06 -13.01 6.73
C ASN A 83 10.03 -11.93 6.21
N SER A 84 10.06 -10.75 6.85
CA SER A 84 10.94 -9.64 6.45
C SER A 84 12.39 -9.80 6.92
N HIS A 85 12.65 -10.59 7.97
CA HIS A 85 14.00 -10.76 8.52
C HIS A 85 15.04 -11.30 7.51
N PRO A 86 14.77 -12.39 6.74
CA PRO A 86 15.72 -12.88 5.74
C PRO A 86 15.96 -11.87 4.61
N GLY A 87 14.92 -11.16 4.17
CA GLY A 87 15.02 -10.12 3.15
C GLY A 87 15.90 -8.96 3.60
N ALA A 88 15.74 -8.50 4.84
CA ALA A 88 16.54 -7.41 5.42
C ALA A 88 18.00 -7.82 5.69
N LYS A 89 18.23 -9.03 6.21
CA LYS A 89 19.58 -9.52 6.52
C LYS A 89 20.39 -9.80 5.25
N TYR A 90 19.82 -10.55 4.32
CA TYR A 90 20.55 -11.04 3.14
C TYR A 90 20.38 -10.15 1.90
N GLY A 91 19.45 -9.19 1.90
CA GLY A 91 19.19 -8.32 0.74
C GLY A 91 18.68 -9.08 -0.48
N VAL A 92 18.10 -10.27 -0.27
CA VAL A 92 17.60 -11.14 -1.34
C VAL A 92 16.13 -10.84 -1.62
N PRO A 93 15.72 -10.75 -2.89
CA PRO A 93 14.33 -10.51 -3.24
C PRO A 93 13.46 -11.75 -2.95
N PHE A 94 12.16 -11.51 -2.69
CA PHE A 94 11.21 -12.56 -2.30
C PHE A 94 11.20 -13.79 -3.24
N PRO A 95 11.23 -13.65 -4.58
CA PRO A 95 11.27 -14.81 -5.47
C PRO A 95 12.52 -15.68 -5.30
N VAL A 96 13.65 -15.11 -4.87
CA VAL A 96 14.88 -15.86 -4.59
C VAL A 96 14.78 -16.56 -3.23
N LEU A 97 14.22 -15.88 -2.22
CA LEU A 97 13.95 -16.50 -0.92
C LEU A 97 12.99 -17.68 -1.03
N ALA A 98 11.95 -17.56 -1.87
CA ALA A 98 10.97 -18.62 -2.11
C ALA A 98 11.59 -19.88 -2.74
N ARG A 99 12.73 -19.77 -3.44
CA ARG A 99 13.45 -20.95 -4.00
C ARG A 99 13.96 -21.87 -2.92
N ALA A 100 14.29 -21.35 -1.74
CA ALA A 100 14.77 -22.16 -0.62
C ALA A 100 13.67 -23.07 -0.05
N SER A 101 12.39 -22.67 -0.15
CA SER A 101 11.25 -23.43 0.38
C SER A 101 10.53 -24.27 -0.69
N PHE A 102 10.36 -23.73 -1.91
CA PHE A 102 9.55 -24.35 -2.97
C PHE A 102 10.37 -24.87 -4.16
N GLY A 103 11.71 -24.73 -4.12
CA GLY A 103 12.58 -25.01 -5.26
C GLY A 103 12.44 -23.95 -6.37
N VAL A 104 13.24 -24.12 -7.44
CA VAL A 104 13.33 -23.12 -8.53
C VAL A 104 12.00 -22.96 -9.27
N LEU A 105 11.33 -24.07 -9.61
CA LEU A 105 10.07 -24.05 -10.34
C LEU A 105 8.88 -23.67 -9.43
N GLY A 106 8.85 -24.15 -8.19
CA GLY A 106 7.78 -23.81 -7.24
C GLY A 106 7.81 -22.34 -6.80
N ALA A 107 8.99 -21.73 -6.73
CA ALA A 107 9.12 -20.30 -6.46
C ALA A 107 8.43 -19.42 -7.53
N ASN A 108 8.39 -19.86 -8.79
CA ASN A 108 7.69 -19.14 -9.85
C ASN A 108 6.18 -19.15 -9.61
N VAL A 109 5.62 -20.28 -9.16
CA VAL A 109 4.18 -20.36 -8.81
C VAL A 109 3.87 -19.41 -7.66
N ALA A 110 4.67 -19.42 -6.59
CA ALA A 110 4.48 -18.50 -5.47
C ALA A 110 4.62 -17.02 -5.88
N ALA A 111 5.56 -16.70 -6.78
CA ALA A 111 5.75 -15.36 -7.31
C ALA A 111 4.54 -14.90 -8.16
N VAL A 112 3.99 -15.77 -9.01
CA VAL A 112 2.81 -15.49 -9.83
C VAL A 112 1.57 -15.29 -8.96
N LEU A 113 1.33 -16.15 -7.98
CA LEU A 113 0.22 -16.00 -7.05
C LEU A 113 0.29 -14.66 -6.30
N ARG A 114 1.49 -14.28 -5.84
CA ARG A 114 1.72 -12.97 -5.22
C ARG A 114 1.45 -11.82 -6.19
N ALA A 115 1.87 -11.95 -7.45
CA ALA A 115 1.61 -10.94 -8.48
C ALA A 115 0.11 -10.78 -8.77
N LEU A 116 -0.65 -11.87 -8.83
CA LEU A 116 -2.11 -11.84 -9.02
C LEU A 116 -2.80 -11.09 -7.88
N VAL A 117 -2.42 -11.37 -6.63
CA VAL A 117 -2.94 -10.65 -5.46
C VAL A 117 -2.59 -9.16 -5.55
N ALA A 118 -1.36 -8.81 -5.93
CA ALA A 118 -0.96 -7.41 -6.12
C ALA A 118 -1.77 -6.71 -7.23
N CYS A 119 -2.07 -7.40 -8.34
CA CYS A 119 -2.93 -6.88 -9.40
C CYS A 119 -4.36 -6.63 -8.90
N GLY A 120 -4.92 -7.54 -8.08
CA GLY A 120 -6.22 -7.35 -7.45
C GLY A 120 -6.25 -6.11 -6.54
N TRP A 121 -5.22 -5.96 -5.71
CA TRP A 121 -5.04 -4.78 -4.86
C TRP A 121 -4.94 -3.49 -5.67
N PHE A 122 -4.16 -3.49 -6.75
CA PHE A 122 -4.06 -2.36 -7.65
C PHE A 122 -5.40 -2.02 -8.31
N GLY A 123 -6.17 -3.02 -8.74
CA GLY A 123 -7.50 -2.83 -9.33
C GLY A 123 -8.48 -2.14 -8.40
N ILE A 124 -8.55 -2.57 -7.13
CA ILE A 124 -9.42 -1.95 -6.11
C ILE A 124 -9.00 -0.50 -5.86
N GLN A 125 -7.71 -0.24 -5.69
CA GLN A 125 -7.20 1.12 -5.44
C GLN A 125 -7.43 2.05 -6.65
N ALA A 126 -7.26 1.52 -7.86
CA ALA A 126 -7.53 2.27 -9.10
C ALA A 126 -9.04 2.55 -9.26
N TRP A 127 -9.90 1.62 -8.87
CA TRP A 127 -11.35 1.81 -8.86
C TRP A 127 -11.77 2.95 -7.93
N ILE A 128 -11.32 2.90 -6.67
CA ILE A 128 -11.61 3.93 -5.67
C ILE A 128 -11.08 5.30 -6.15
N GLY A 129 -9.88 5.35 -6.72
CA GLY A 129 -9.32 6.58 -7.30
C GLY A 129 -10.15 7.13 -8.47
N GLY A 130 -10.62 6.26 -9.36
CA GLY A 130 -11.52 6.63 -10.45
C GLY A 130 -12.87 7.15 -9.97
N GLU A 131 -13.46 6.53 -8.96
CA GLU A 131 -14.71 6.95 -8.34
C GLU A 131 -14.58 8.33 -7.66
N ALA A 132 -13.44 8.58 -6.99
CA ALA A 132 -13.13 9.89 -6.41
C ALA A 132 -13.06 10.98 -7.50
N ILE A 133 -12.39 10.72 -8.61
CA ILE A 133 -12.31 11.67 -9.74
C ILE A 133 -13.69 11.90 -10.36
N SER A 134 -14.47 10.83 -10.56
CA SER A 134 -15.83 10.95 -11.10
C SER A 134 -16.73 11.80 -10.19
N THR A 135 -16.58 11.68 -8.87
CA THR A 135 -17.33 12.47 -7.88
C THR A 135 -16.92 13.94 -7.92
N LEU A 136 -15.62 14.23 -8.06
CA LEU A 136 -15.12 15.59 -8.24
C LEU A 136 -15.65 16.22 -9.53
N LEU A 137 -15.61 15.49 -10.65
CA LEU A 137 -16.15 15.95 -11.93
C LEU A 137 -17.66 16.18 -11.89
N ALA A 138 -18.41 15.31 -11.21
CA ALA A 138 -19.84 15.47 -10.98
C ALA A 138 -20.20 16.73 -10.16
N THR A 139 -19.26 17.24 -9.36
CA THR A 139 -19.44 18.47 -8.57
C THR A 139 -19.12 19.72 -9.40
N LEU A 140 -18.12 19.65 -10.29
CA LEU A 140 -17.71 20.76 -11.16
C LEU A 140 -18.62 20.92 -12.40
N VAL A 141 -19.05 19.79 -12.98
CA VAL A 141 -19.90 19.73 -14.16
C VAL A 141 -21.11 18.86 -13.85
N PRO A 142 -22.26 19.45 -13.48
CA PRO A 142 -23.46 18.69 -13.09
C PRO A 142 -23.95 17.70 -14.16
N GLY A 143 -23.69 17.98 -15.44
CA GLY A 143 -24.00 17.08 -16.56
C GLY A 143 -23.25 15.73 -16.53
N TRP A 144 -22.13 15.65 -15.79
CA TRP A 144 -21.37 14.42 -15.63
C TRP A 144 -22.10 13.37 -14.77
N LYS A 145 -23.02 13.79 -13.88
CA LYS A 145 -23.85 12.86 -13.08
C LYS A 145 -24.74 11.96 -13.93
N ASN A 146 -25.15 12.42 -15.11
CA ASN A 146 -26.07 11.68 -15.98
C ASN A 146 -25.35 10.67 -16.89
N PHE A 147 -24.02 10.63 -16.85
CA PHE A 147 -23.24 9.74 -17.68
C PHE A 147 -23.01 8.40 -16.96
N ALA A 148 -23.76 7.37 -17.38
CA ALA A 148 -23.74 6.04 -16.75
C ALA A 148 -22.35 5.37 -16.73
N TYR A 149 -21.48 5.72 -17.69
CA TYR A 149 -20.12 5.18 -17.77
C TYR A 149 -19.05 6.12 -17.19
N GLY A 150 -19.43 7.20 -16.50
CA GLY A 150 -18.50 8.21 -15.99
C GLY A 150 -17.46 7.66 -15.03
N ALA A 151 -17.88 6.79 -14.11
CA ALA A 151 -16.97 6.11 -13.20
C ALA A 151 -15.98 5.19 -13.93
N ALA A 152 -16.45 4.45 -14.94
CA ALA A 152 -15.60 3.54 -15.73
C ALA A 152 -14.57 4.30 -16.58
N VAL A 153 -14.95 5.44 -17.18
CA VAL A 153 -14.01 6.29 -17.93
C VAL A 153 -12.98 6.90 -16.98
N CYS A 154 -13.39 7.42 -15.82
CA CYS A 154 -12.47 7.96 -14.83
C CYS A 154 -11.52 6.88 -14.28
N PHE A 155 -12.01 5.65 -14.09
CA PHE A 155 -11.19 4.49 -13.74
C PHE A 155 -10.11 4.21 -14.80
N PHE A 156 -10.48 4.13 -16.09
CA PHE A 156 -9.50 3.89 -17.16
C PHE A 156 -8.48 5.02 -17.28
N VAL A 157 -8.91 6.28 -17.14
CA VAL A 157 -8.00 7.43 -17.13
C VAL A 157 -7.05 7.35 -15.93
N PHE A 158 -7.56 7.07 -14.74
CA PHE A 158 -6.72 6.93 -13.55
C PHE A 158 -5.75 5.76 -13.66
N TRP A 159 -6.20 4.63 -14.22
CA TRP A 159 -5.36 3.48 -14.51
C TRP A 159 -4.24 3.84 -15.49
N LEU A 160 -4.53 4.58 -16.57
CA LEU A 160 -3.53 5.04 -17.54
C LEU A 160 -2.51 5.99 -16.91
N ILE A 161 -2.95 6.89 -16.03
CA ILE A 161 -2.04 7.78 -15.27
C ILE A 161 -1.10 6.94 -14.41
N ASN A 162 -1.61 5.95 -13.68
CA ASN A 162 -0.79 5.05 -12.88
C ASN A 162 0.19 4.26 -13.75
N LEU A 163 -0.24 3.75 -14.91
CA LEU A 163 0.63 3.08 -15.86
C LEU A 163 1.75 4.02 -16.35
N ALA A 164 1.42 5.26 -16.72
CA ALA A 164 2.40 6.25 -17.16
C ALA A 164 3.43 6.58 -16.06
N VAL A 165 3.00 6.63 -14.81
CA VAL A 165 3.89 6.82 -13.65
C VAL A 165 4.83 5.62 -13.48
N VAL A 166 4.31 4.39 -13.60
CA VAL A 166 5.11 3.17 -13.50
C VAL A 166 6.17 3.11 -14.62
N LEU A 167 5.80 3.50 -15.85
CA LEU A 167 6.73 3.53 -16.99
C LEU A 167 7.86 4.56 -16.83
N LYS A 168 7.63 5.64 -16.05
CA LYS A 168 8.67 6.64 -15.71
C LYS A 168 9.67 6.16 -14.64
N GLY A 169 9.47 4.99 -14.06
CA GLY A 169 10.41 4.32 -13.17
C GLY A 169 10.20 4.60 -11.67
N ILE A 170 10.89 3.79 -10.85
CA ILE A 170 10.75 3.75 -9.38
C ILE A 170 11.10 5.08 -8.70
N GLU A 171 12.00 5.89 -9.27
CA GLU A 171 12.40 7.17 -8.65
C GLU A 171 11.24 8.18 -8.67
N TYR A 172 10.42 8.19 -9.74
CA TYR A 172 9.23 9.04 -9.82
C TYR A 172 8.17 8.63 -8.79
N ILE A 173 8.01 7.32 -8.59
CA ILE A 173 7.11 6.77 -7.56
C ILE A 173 7.55 7.23 -6.18
N ARG A 174 8.85 7.21 -5.88
CA ARG A 174 9.41 7.67 -4.60
C ARG A 174 9.09 9.14 -4.35
N ILE A 175 9.29 10.01 -5.34
CA ILE A 175 9.01 11.45 -5.22
C ILE A 175 7.50 11.68 -5.01
N LEU A 176 6.65 11.01 -5.81
CA LEU A 176 5.19 11.13 -5.66
C LEU A 176 4.72 10.66 -4.28
N GLN A 177 5.23 9.54 -3.78
CA GLN A 177 4.90 9.06 -2.43
C GLN A 177 5.37 10.04 -1.35
N GLY A 178 6.60 10.57 -1.49
CA GLY A 178 7.16 11.55 -0.57
C GLY A 178 6.34 12.84 -0.46
N ILE A 179 5.73 13.28 -1.56
CA ILE A 179 4.84 14.45 -1.59
C ILE A 179 3.42 14.09 -1.12
N SER A 180 2.94 12.90 -1.47
CA SER A 180 1.57 12.47 -1.15
C SER A 180 1.37 12.31 0.36
N ALA A 181 2.34 11.73 1.07
CA ALA A 181 2.22 11.47 2.52
C ALA A 181 1.91 12.73 3.36
N PRO A 182 2.66 13.85 3.27
CA PRO A 182 2.36 15.06 4.03
C PRO A 182 1.04 15.73 3.60
N ILE A 183 0.69 15.69 2.31
CA ILE A 183 -0.59 16.22 1.82
C ILE A 183 -1.75 15.41 2.41
N LEU A 184 -1.66 14.09 2.38
CA LEU A 184 -2.72 13.20 2.86
C LEU A 184 -2.93 13.36 4.37
N LEU A 185 -1.84 13.49 5.14
CA LEU A 185 -1.92 13.80 6.57
C LEU A 185 -2.53 15.19 6.82
N GLY A 186 -2.12 16.20 6.06
CA GLY A 186 -2.67 17.55 6.17
C GLY A 186 -4.17 17.60 5.88
N VAL A 187 -4.61 16.97 4.78
CA VAL A 187 -6.03 16.86 4.41
C VAL A 187 -6.80 16.04 5.46
N GLY A 188 -6.22 14.95 5.97
CA GLY A 188 -6.81 14.15 7.03
C GLY A 188 -7.07 14.95 8.31
N LEU A 189 -6.10 15.78 8.73
CA LEU A 189 -6.25 16.67 9.88
C LEU A 189 -7.28 17.79 9.62
N LEU A 190 -7.32 18.34 8.41
CA LEU A 190 -8.33 19.34 8.03
C LEU A 190 -9.74 18.75 8.05
N LEU A 191 -9.93 17.55 7.50
CA LEU A 191 -11.21 16.84 7.53
C LEU A 191 -11.62 16.47 8.96
N LEU A 192 -10.67 16.08 9.82
CA LEU A 192 -10.92 15.85 11.24
C LEU A 192 -11.38 17.14 11.93
N GLY A 193 -10.72 18.28 11.67
CA GLY A 193 -11.09 19.58 12.22
C GLY A 193 -12.46 20.06 11.73
N TRP A 194 -12.77 19.85 10.45
CA TRP A 194 -14.11 20.10 9.91
C TRP A 194 -15.17 19.21 10.54
N ALA A 195 -14.91 17.90 10.67
CA ALA A 195 -15.83 16.96 11.29
C ALA A 195 -16.07 17.31 12.77
N TYR A 196 -15.04 17.74 13.49
CA TYR A 196 -15.16 18.23 14.87
C TYR A 196 -16.09 19.45 14.95
N HIS A 197 -15.94 20.42 14.05
CA HIS A 197 -16.77 21.61 14.01
C HIS A 197 -18.21 21.30 13.57
N ALA A 198 -18.39 20.44 12.55
CA ALA A 198 -19.70 20.07 12.02
C ALA A 198 -20.51 19.17 12.98
N ALA A 199 -19.84 18.33 13.78
CA ALA A 199 -20.48 17.48 14.78
C ALA A 199 -20.76 18.19 16.11
N GLY A 200 -20.38 19.47 16.27
CA GLY A 200 -20.54 20.20 17.54
C GLY A 200 -19.61 19.71 18.65
N GLY A 201 -18.44 19.17 18.29
CA GLY A 201 -17.43 18.61 19.19
C GLY A 201 -17.28 17.08 19.09
N PHE A 202 -16.31 16.51 19.82
CA PHE A 202 -16.16 15.05 19.89
C PHE A 202 -17.29 14.36 20.68
N GLY A 203 -18.16 15.12 21.36
CA GLY A 203 -19.20 14.62 22.26
C GLY A 203 -20.11 13.55 21.64
N PRO A 204 -20.77 13.80 20.49
CA PRO A 204 -21.68 12.82 19.87
C PRO A 204 -20.95 11.59 19.32
N MET A 205 -19.72 11.74 18.84
CA MET A 205 -18.90 10.64 18.34
C MET A 205 -18.36 9.76 19.47
N LEU A 206 -18.00 10.36 20.62
CA LEU A 206 -17.49 9.65 21.79
C LEU A 206 -18.58 8.99 22.64
N SER A 207 -19.82 9.50 22.57
CA SER A 207 -20.97 9.01 23.34
C SER A 207 -21.86 8.03 22.57
N ALA A 208 -21.60 7.79 21.29
CA ALA A 208 -22.30 6.79 20.49
C ALA A 208 -22.15 5.39 21.14
N PRO A 209 -23.25 4.77 21.62
CA PRO A 209 -23.21 3.44 22.21
C PRO A 209 -22.92 2.38 21.13
N SER A 210 -22.23 1.29 21.49
CA SER A 210 -22.22 0.08 20.65
C SER A 210 -23.63 -0.51 20.61
N ARG A 211 -24.08 -0.99 19.44
CA ARG A 211 -25.35 -1.71 19.28
C ARG A 211 -25.14 -3.21 19.19
#